data_AF-A0A1M3FII8-F1
#
_entry.id   AF-A0A1M3FII8-F1
#
_cell.length_a   1.000
_cell.length_b   1.000
_cell.length_c   1.000
_cell.angle_alpha   90.00
_cell.angle_beta   90.00
_cell.angle_gamma   90.00
#
_symmetry.space_group_name_H-M   'P 1'
#
loop_
_entity.id
_entity.type
_entity.pdbx_description
1 polymer ?
#
loop_
_entity_poly.entity_id
_entity_poly.type
_entity_poly.pdbx_seq_one_letter_code
_entity_poly.pdbx_strand_id
1 'polypeptide(L)'
;MTATCVCGHTQRIHGPRPGLDDAGPECRATRCDCPRYDDAREAERRTAHTELTDYLFALRRNGLLIPCLVGSNERRALWTSENETDQHRAAILCVPCRAVHECGRYGRVHEPAGVWGATTEHERRRDRKDHQ
;
A
#
# COMPACT_ATOMS: atom_id res chain seq x y z
N MET A 1 26.32 -7.42 13.38
CA MET A 1 25.02 -7.55 12.69
C MET A 1 25.04 -6.57 11.54
N THR A 2 25.06 -7.09 10.31
CA THR A 2 25.36 -6.36 9.08
C THR A 2 24.05 -5.96 8.43
N ALA A 3 23.78 -4.66 8.27
CA ALA A 3 22.67 -4.19 7.44
C ALA A 3 23.18 -4.04 6.01
N THR A 4 22.68 -4.88 5.11
CA THR A 4 23.03 -4.83 3.69
C THR A 4 22.17 -3.76 3.01
N CYS A 5 22.82 -2.72 2.47
CA CYS A 5 22.16 -1.76 1.58
C CYS A 5 22.01 -2.39 0.19
N VAL A 6 20.85 -2.22 -0.46
CA VAL A 6 20.48 -2.87 -1.73
C VAL A 6 21.40 -2.48 -2.91
N CYS A 7 22.23 -1.46 -2.76
CA CYS A 7 23.20 -1.00 -3.75
C CYS A 7 24.55 -1.76 -3.77
N GLY A 8 24.68 -2.92 -3.09
CA GLY A 8 25.85 -3.80 -3.23
C GLY A 8 27.14 -3.31 -2.56
N HIS A 9 27.14 -2.15 -1.90
CA HIS A 9 28.27 -1.70 -1.10
C HIS A 9 28.17 -2.17 0.35
N THR A 10 29.05 -3.10 0.73
CA THR A 10 29.24 -3.54 2.11
C THR A 10 29.91 -2.43 2.92
N GLN A 11 29.14 -1.64 3.67
CA GLN A 11 29.73 -0.75 4.67
C GLN A 11 30.01 -1.53 5.96
N ARG A 12 31.29 -1.74 6.29
CA ARG A 12 31.72 -2.15 7.63
C ARG A 12 31.55 -0.95 8.56
N ILE A 13 30.55 -1.00 9.44
CA ILE A 13 30.43 -0.05 10.54
C ILE A 13 31.18 -0.63 11.74
N HIS A 14 32.39 -0.15 11.98
CA HIS A 14 33.06 -0.22 13.29
C HIS A 14 32.78 1.10 14.01
N GLY A 15 32.18 1.07 15.20
CA GLY A 15 31.86 2.27 16.00
C GLY A 15 33.11 3.01 16.52
N PRO A 16 33.00 4.01 17.44
CA PRO A 16 31.80 4.61 18.06
C PRO A 16 31.61 6.11 17.67
N ARG A 17 30.47 6.71 18.04
CA ARG A 17 30.12 8.13 17.80
C ARG A 17 31.15 9.10 18.42
N PRO A 18 31.53 10.16 17.69
CA PRO A 18 31.47 11.51 18.29
C PRO A 18 30.99 12.59 17.30
N GLY A 19 30.46 13.69 17.86
CA GLY A 19 30.61 15.05 17.35
C GLY A 19 29.93 15.42 16.03
N LEU A 20 29.06 16.44 16.07
CA LEU A 20 28.81 17.27 14.89
C LEU A 20 30.13 17.85 14.37
N ASP A 21 30.16 18.06 13.06
CA ASP A 21 31.16 18.84 12.30
C ASP A 21 32.46 18.12 11.96
N ASP A 22 32.41 17.22 10.97
CA ASP A 22 33.52 16.99 10.02
C ASP A 22 33.01 16.29 8.75
N ALA A 23 32.49 17.10 7.83
CA ALA A 23 32.20 16.67 6.47
C ALA A 23 33.52 16.52 5.70
N GLY A 24 34.04 15.29 5.62
CA GLY A 24 35.11 14.94 4.68
C GLY A 24 34.68 15.14 3.21
N PRO A 25 35.55 15.67 2.33
CA PRO A 25 35.14 16.20 1.01
C PRO A 25 34.97 15.16 -0.11
N GLU A 26 34.94 13.84 0.16
CA GLU A 26 35.13 12.83 -0.89
C GLU A 26 33.88 12.00 -1.27
N CYS A 27 32.69 12.38 -0.77
CA CYS A 27 31.42 11.92 -1.33
C CYS A 27 30.77 12.99 -2.22
N ARG A 28 31.60 13.75 -2.95
CA ARG A 28 31.16 14.76 -3.93
C ARG A 28 31.45 14.22 -5.33
N ALA A 29 30.40 13.87 -6.07
CA ALA A 29 30.38 13.58 -7.52
C ALA A 29 30.18 12.13 -8.00
N THR A 30 29.38 11.31 -7.31
CA THR A 30 28.41 10.49 -8.04
C THR A 30 27.11 10.53 -7.25
N ARG A 31 26.11 11.21 -7.79
CA ARG A 31 24.73 11.12 -7.28
C ARG A 31 24.38 9.64 -7.28
N CYS A 32 24.47 9.00 -6.12
CA CYS A 32 23.70 7.80 -5.92
C CYS A 32 22.25 8.26 -6.03
N ASP A 33 21.62 7.98 -7.17
CA ASP A 33 20.18 8.15 -7.40
C ASP A 33 19.42 7.14 -6.54
N CYS A 34 19.62 7.22 -5.22
CA CYS A 34 18.72 6.60 -4.28
C CYS A 34 17.40 7.36 -4.41
N PRO A 35 16.30 6.68 -4.79
CA PRO A 35 14.98 7.30 -4.80
C PRO A 35 14.75 7.98 -3.46
N ARG A 36 14.07 9.13 -3.45
CA ARG A 36 13.60 9.65 -2.16
C ARG A 36 12.69 8.60 -1.54
N TYR A 37 12.62 8.58 -0.21
CA TYR A 37 11.78 7.63 0.51
C TYR A 37 10.34 7.57 -0.02
N ASP A 38 9.77 8.73 -0.36
CA ASP A 38 8.44 8.83 -0.95
C ASP A 38 8.34 8.21 -2.34
N ASP A 39 9.38 8.35 -3.18
CA ASP A 39 9.44 7.74 -4.50
C ASP A 39 9.48 6.19 -4.41
N ALA A 40 10.26 5.67 -3.46
CA ALA A 40 10.34 4.23 -3.20
C ALA A 40 8.98 3.67 -2.71
N ARG A 41 8.31 4.38 -1.80
CA ARG A 41 6.98 3.99 -1.29
C ARG A 41 5.90 4.06 -2.37
N GLU A 42 5.93 5.06 -3.23
CA GLU A 42 5.00 5.17 -4.35
C GLU A 42 5.25 4.08 -5.40
N ALA A 43 6.52 3.74 -5.66
CA ALA A 43 6.86 2.62 -6.52
C ALA A 43 6.35 1.29 -5.96
N GLU A 44 6.53 1.04 -4.66
CA GLU A 44 5.98 -0.13 -3.97
C GLU A 44 4.45 -0.18 -4.07
N ARG A 45 3.76 0.93 -3.78
CA ARG A 45 2.29 1.04 -3.91
C ARG A 45 1.82 0.69 -5.31
N ARG A 46 2.49 1.23 -6.35
CA ARG A 46 2.15 0.97 -7.76
C ARG A 46 2.34 -0.51 -8.13
N THR A 47 3.41 -1.15 -7.66
CA THR A 47 3.63 -2.59 -7.87
C THR A 47 2.52 -3.39 -7.20
N ALA A 48 2.23 -3.15 -5.92
CA ALA A 48 1.17 -3.84 -5.18
C ALA A 48 -0.22 -3.64 -5.81
N HIS A 49 -0.49 -2.42 -6.31
CA HIS A 49 -1.74 -2.11 -7.03
C HIS A 49 -1.86 -2.91 -8.33
N THR A 50 -0.76 -3.04 -9.07
CA THR A 50 -0.71 -3.82 -10.33
C THR A 50 -0.97 -5.29 -10.04
N GLU A 51 -0.27 -5.88 -9.06
CA GLU A 51 -0.46 -7.27 -8.64
C GLU A 51 -1.90 -7.55 -8.21
N LEU A 52 -2.49 -6.67 -7.40
CA LEU A 52 -3.89 -6.82 -6.98
C LEU A 52 -4.83 -6.74 -8.18
N THR A 53 -4.62 -5.77 -9.08
CA THR A 53 -5.46 -5.57 -10.26
C THR A 53 -5.42 -6.81 -11.17
N ASP A 54 -4.24 -7.37 -11.41
CA ASP A 54 -4.05 -8.59 -12.21
C ASP A 54 -4.76 -9.78 -11.56
N TYR A 55 -4.66 -9.92 -10.23
CA TYR A 55 -5.38 -10.95 -9.48
C TYR A 55 -6.91 -10.81 -9.62
N LEU A 56 -7.45 -9.59 -9.49
CA LEU A 56 -8.88 -9.33 -9.68
C LEU A 56 -9.31 -9.68 -11.12
N PHE A 57 -8.54 -9.31 -12.13
CA PHE A 57 -8.86 -9.68 -13.51
C PHE A 57 -8.79 -11.19 -13.75
N ALA A 58 -7.85 -11.90 -13.13
CA ALA A 58 -7.78 -13.36 -13.20
C ALA A 58 -9.05 -14.01 -12.61
N LEU A 59 -9.48 -13.59 -11.42
CA LEU A 59 -10.71 -14.10 -10.80
C LEU A 59 -11.94 -13.84 -11.68
N ARG A 60 -12.05 -12.62 -12.23
CA ARG A 60 -13.17 -12.26 -13.12
C ARG A 60 -13.18 -13.09 -14.41
N ARG A 61 -12.02 -13.32 -15.03
CA ARG A 61 -11.89 -14.20 -16.20
C ARG A 61 -12.32 -15.63 -15.91
N ASN A 62 -12.14 -16.09 -14.68
CA ASN A 62 -12.62 -17.40 -14.20
C ASN A 62 -14.10 -17.40 -13.79
N GLY A 63 -14.86 -16.36 -14.12
CA GLY A 63 -16.30 -16.27 -13.86
C GLY A 63 -16.67 -15.93 -12.41
N LEU A 64 -15.69 -15.58 -11.56
CA LEU A 64 -15.97 -15.16 -10.19
C LEU A 64 -16.47 -13.72 -10.15
N LEU A 65 -17.48 -13.49 -9.32
CA LEU A 65 -18.07 -12.17 -9.13
C LEU A 65 -17.14 -11.26 -8.31
N ILE A 66 -16.87 -10.07 -8.82
CA ILE A 66 -16.15 -9.00 -8.11
C ILE A 66 -17.09 -7.79 -8.03
N PRO A 67 -17.81 -7.60 -6.91
CA PRO A 67 -18.90 -6.64 -6.79
C PRO A 67 -18.53 -5.20 -7.16
N CYS A 68 -17.31 -4.76 -6.86
CA CYS A 68 -16.84 -3.40 -7.19
C CYS A 68 -16.53 -3.18 -8.68
N LEU A 69 -16.40 -4.26 -9.49
CA LEU A 69 -16.09 -4.18 -10.93
C LEU A 69 -17.31 -4.45 -11.81
N VAL A 70 -18.46 -4.78 -11.24
CA VAL A 70 -19.69 -5.13 -11.96
C VAL A 70 -20.85 -4.21 -11.59
N GLY A 71 -21.82 -4.07 -12.48
CA GLY A 71 -23.00 -3.22 -12.30
C GLY A 71 -22.82 -1.81 -12.84
N SER A 72 -23.77 -0.93 -12.52
CA SER A 72 -23.81 0.45 -13.02
C SER A 72 -22.73 1.33 -12.37
N ASN A 73 -22.50 2.51 -12.94
CA ASN A 73 -21.55 3.49 -12.40
C ASN A 73 -21.94 3.94 -10.99
N GLU A 74 -23.23 4.16 -10.76
CA GLU A 74 -23.79 4.58 -9.47
C GLU A 74 -23.53 3.54 -8.40
N ARG A 75 -23.66 2.25 -8.74
CA ARG A 75 -23.34 1.16 -7.82
C ARG A 75 -21.85 1.10 -7.52
N ARG A 76 -20.98 1.28 -8.52
CA ARG A 76 -19.52 1.27 -8.34
C ARG A 76 -19.04 2.45 -7.51
N ALA A 77 -19.71 3.59 -7.59
CA ALA A 77 -19.39 4.78 -6.80
C ALA A 77 -19.47 4.54 -5.28
N LEU A 78 -20.21 3.52 -4.81
CA LEU A 78 -20.28 3.17 -3.39
C LEU A 78 -18.91 2.85 -2.77
N TRP A 79 -17.99 2.23 -3.54
CA TRP A 79 -16.66 1.83 -3.04
C TRP A 79 -15.70 2.99 -2.84
N THR A 80 -15.93 4.10 -3.53
CA THR A 80 -15.13 5.33 -3.47
C THR A 80 -15.89 6.50 -2.86
N SER A 81 -17.09 6.26 -2.33
CA SER A 81 -17.92 7.31 -1.72
C SER A 81 -17.26 7.80 -0.42
N GLU A 82 -17.34 9.09 -0.17
CA GLU A 82 -16.96 9.69 1.12
C GLU A 82 -18.07 9.55 2.16
N ASN A 83 -19.29 9.17 1.75
CA ASN A 83 -20.41 8.96 2.64
C ASN A 83 -20.29 7.63 3.41
N GLU A 84 -20.29 7.69 4.75
CA GLU A 84 -20.13 6.50 5.59
C GLU A 84 -21.23 5.44 5.38
N THR A 85 -22.47 5.85 5.08
CA THR A 85 -23.56 4.90 4.80
C THR A 85 -23.31 4.13 3.51
N ASP A 86 -22.82 4.80 2.46
CA ASP A 86 -22.48 4.16 1.19
C ASP A 86 -21.27 3.24 1.35
N GLN A 87 -20.25 3.67 2.08
CA GLN A 87 -19.10 2.82 2.38
C GLN A 87 -19.52 1.56 3.14
N HIS A 88 -20.40 1.68 4.14
CA HIS A 88 -20.90 0.53 4.88
C HIS A 88 -21.69 -0.44 3.99
N ARG A 89 -22.54 0.10 3.10
CA ARG A 89 -23.24 -0.71 2.09
C ARG A 89 -22.28 -1.44 1.16
N ALA A 90 -21.25 -0.77 0.66
CA ALA A 90 -20.21 -1.40 -0.16
C ALA A 90 -19.42 -2.46 0.62
N ALA A 91 -19.12 -2.24 1.90
CA ALA A 91 -18.43 -3.21 2.75
C ALA A 91 -19.23 -4.51 2.90
N ILE A 92 -20.54 -4.43 3.13
CA ILE A 92 -21.44 -5.59 3.16
C ILE A 92 -21.43 -6.33 1.81
N LEU A 93 -21.50 -5.60 0.70
CA LEU A 93 -21.44 -6.18 -0.65
C LEU A 93 -20.10 -6.86 -0.95
N CYS A 94 -19.02 -6.47 -0.26
CA CYS A 94 -17.70 -7.09 -0.40
C CYS A 94 -17.58 -8.46 0.27
N VAL A 95 -18.37 -8.77 1.29
CA VAL A 95 -18.25 -10.01 2.09
C VAL A 95 -18.20 -11.29 1.24
N PRO A 96 -19.06 -11.50 0.22
CA PRO A 96 -19.00 -12.73 -0.59
C PRO A 96 -17.85 -12.75 -1.63
N CYS A 97 -17.09 -11.66 -1.77
CA CYS A 97 -16.03 -11.57 -2.79
C CYS A 97 -14.84 -12.46 -2.44
N ARG A 98 -14.39 -13.29 -3.39
CA ARG A 98 -13.21 -14.16 -3.21
C ARG A 98 -11.90 -13.39 -3.02
N ALA A 99 -11.86 -12.13 -3.44
CA ALA A 99 -10.69 -11.26 -3.26
C ALA A 99 -10.69 -10.47 -1.94
N VAL A 100 -11.68 -10.66 -1.05
CA VAL A 100 -11.85 -9.81 0.14
C VAL A 100 -10.59 -9.75 1.01
N HIS A 101 -9.90 -10.87 1.18
CA HIS A 101 -8.66 -10.94 1.97
C HIS A 101 -7.52 -10.14 1.34
N GLU A 102 -7.24 -10.35 0.06
CA GLU A 102 -6.15 -9.66 -0.65
C GLU A 102 -6.42 -8.16 -0.79
N CYS A 103 -7.66 -7.77 -1.09
CA CYS A 103 -8.05 -6.36 -1.08
C CYS A 103 -7.88 -5.73 0.30
N GLY A 104 -8.20 -6.47 1.37
CA GLY A 104 -8.02 -6.00 2.74
C GLY A 104 -6.54 -5.81 3.11
N ARG A 105 -5.67 -6.74 2.69
CA ARG A 105 -4.22 -6.63 2.88
C ARG A 105 -3.67 -5.38 2.19
N TYR A 106 -4.00 -5.20 0.91
CA TYR A 106 -3.59 -4.02 0.15
C TYR A 106 -4.13 -2.72 0.78
N GLY A 107 -5.45 -2.66 1.05
CA GLY A 107 -6.10 -1.45 1.53
C GLY A 107 -5.66 -0.99 2.92
N ARG A 108 -5.22 -1.90 3.79
CA ARG A 108 -4.65 -1.54 5.10
C ARG A 108 -3.30 -0.80 4.99
N VAL A 109 -2.48 -1.20 4.03
CA VAL A 109 -1.10 -0.72 3.87
C VAL A 109 -1.05 0.54 2.99
N HIS A 110 -1.80 0.53 1.89
CA HIS A 110 -1.60 1.48 0.79
C HIS A 110 -2.72 2.50 0.61
N GLU A 111 -3.95 2.20 1.05
CA GLU A 111 -5.12 3.01 0.68
C GLU A 111 -5.74 3.76 1.86
N PRO A 112 -5.66 5.10 1.85
CA PRO A 112 -6.18 5.91 2.94
C PRO A 112 -7.72 5.97 2.93
N ALA A 113 -8.37 5.82 1.77
CA ALA A 113 -9.79 6.11 1.60
C ALA A 113 -10.61 4.97 0.98
N GLY A 114 -11.93 5.08 1.05
CA GLY A 114 -12.89 4.14 0.44
C GLY A 114 -12.93 2.76 1.09
N VAL A 115 -13.61 1.82 0.43
CA VAL A 115 -13.87 0.47 0.94
C VAL A 115 -12.90 -0.54 0.35
N TRP A 116 -12.19 -1.24 1.24
CA TRP A 116 -11.22 -2.27 0.87
C TRP A 116 -11.40 -3.50 1.75
N GLY A 117 -11.49 -4.67 1.14
CA GLY A 117 -11.59 -5.95 1.86
C GLY A 117 -12.72 -6.00 2.90
N ALA A 118 -13.91 -5.51 2.53
CA ALA A 118 -15.07 -5.40 3.41
C ALA A 118 -14.85 -4.52 4.67
N THR A 119 -13.90 -3.60 4.63
CA THR A 119 -13.69 -2.59 5.67
C THR A 119 -13.82 -1.19 5.09
N THR A 120 -14.51 -0.32 5.82
CA THR A 120 -14.61 1.12 5.54
C THR A 120 -13.30 1.83 5.88
N GLU A 121 -13.14 3.05 5.38
CA GLU A 121 -12.01 3.89 5.76
C GLU A 121 -11.97 4.13 7.28
N HIS A 122 -13.13 4.39 7.89
CA HIS A 122 -13.26 4.65 9.32
C HIS A 122 -12.75 3.47 10.15
N GLU A 123 -13.16 2.25 9.81
CA GLU A 123 -12.72 1.03 10.49
C GLU A 123 -11.20 0.85 10.36
N ARG A 124 -10.64 0.96 9.14
CA ARG A 124 -9.19 0.86 8.95
C ARG A 124 -8.40 1.90 9.74
N ARG A 125 -8.94 3.12 9.87
CA ARG A 125 -8.33 4.18 10.68
C ARG A 125 -8.38 3.87 12.17
N ARG A 126 -9.45 3.23 12.65
CA ARG A 126 -9.56 2.78 14.04
C ARG A 126 -8.56 1.66 14.33
N ASP A 127 -8.50 0.64 13.48
CA ASP A 127 -7.56 -0.48 13.62
C ASP A 127 -6.11 0.00 13.72
N ARG A 128 -5.71 0.99 12.90
CA ARG A 128 -4.36 1.57 12.97
C ARG A 128 -4.07 2.26 14.30
N LYS A 129 -5.06 2.85 14.97
CA LYS A 129 -4.88 3.50 16.27
C LYS A 129 -4.72 2.48 17.38
N ASP A 130 -5.45 1.37 17.31
CA ASP A 130 -5.42 0.34 18.36
C ASP A 130 -4.12 -0.49 18.35
N HIS A 131 -3.36 -0.45 17.25
CA HIS A 131 -2.09 -1.16 17.08
C HIS A 131 -0.84 -0.25 17.15
N GLN A 132 -0.99 1.03 17.49
CA GLN A 132 0.10 1.99 17.73
C GLN A 132 0.34 2.15 19.23
#